data_AF-A0A151UAE9-F1
#
_entry.id   AF-A0A151UAE9-F1
#
_cell.length_a   1.000
_cell.length_b   1.000
_cell.length_c   1.000
_cell.angle_alpha   90.00
_cell.angle_beta   90.00
_cell.angle_gamma   90.00
#
_symmetry.space_group_name_H-M   'P 1'
#
loop_
_entity.id
_entity.type
_entity.pdbx_description
1 polymer ?
#
loop_
_entity_poly.entity_id
_entity_poly.type
_entity_poly.pdbx_seq_one_letter_code
_entity_poly.pdbx_strand_id
1 'polypeptide(L)'
;MSPSDLKLAKQECQELLRQGLIEHTTSNWACPDFYVEKRSERLRGKKRLVVDYKPLNHFLKDDKFPLPKASTLPILLKESKIFSKFDLKSGFWQLGVDPSERHKIAFCIPNAQYQWTVLPFGLKVAPSLFQKAITKILEPLLDNAIIYIDDIILFSKDMESHKKLFKPIPGKSKLVWYHVFRKEDTVSPTGN
;
A
#
# COMPACT_ATOMS: atom_id res chain seq x y z
N MET A 1 17.61 15.48 12.03
CA MET A 1 16.35 15.31 12.81
C MET A 1 16.38 16.29 13.99
N SER A 2 15.33 17.09 14.21
CA SER A 2 15.26 17.99 15.38
C SER A 2 15.00 17.19 16.68
N PRO A 3 15.21 17.75 17.89
CA PRO A 3 14.88 17.06 19.14
C PRO A 3 13.40 16.64 19.24
N SER A 4 12.50 17.47 18.70
CA SER A 4 11.06 17.17 18.62
C SER A 4 10.78 15.99 17.68
N ASP A 5 11.41 15.99 16.50
CA ASP A 5 11.29 14.90 15.53
C ASP A 5 11.87 13.59 16.07
N LEU A 6 12.95 13.65 16.87
CA LEU A 6 13.52 12.46 17.50
C LEU A 6 12.57 11.86 18.54
N LYS A 7 11.89 12.69 19.32
CA LYS A 7 10.87 12.22 20.25
C LYS A 7 9.73 11.53 19.50
N LEU A 8 9.29 12.12 18.38
CA LEU A 8 8.25 11.54 17.53
C LEU A 8 8.72 10.21 16.90
N ALA A 9 9.93 10.14 16.35
CA ALA A 9 10.50 8.93 15.75
C ALA A 9 10.55 7.79 16.76
N LYS A 10 10.99 8.07 17.99
CA LYS A 10 11.01 7.06 19.06
C LYS A 10 9.61 6.54 19.39
N GLN A 11 8.62 7.42 19.48
CA GLN A 11 7.23 7.03 19.73
C GLN A 11 6.65 6.19 18.58
N GLU A 12 6.87 6.60 17.33
CA GLU A 12 6.42 5.86 16.15
C GLU A 12 7.11 4.49 16.05
N CYS A 13 8.43 4.42 16.25
CA CYS A 13 9.16 3.15 16.24
C CYS A 13 8.69 2.21 17.36
N GLN A 14 8.37 2.73 18.55
CA GLN A 14 7.84 1.92 19.65
C GLN A 14 6.48 1.31 19.30
N GLU A 15 5.62 2.05 18.61
CA GLU A 15 4.34 1.54 18.13
C GLU A 15 4.53 0.51 17.00
N LEU A 16 5.45 0.75 16.07
CA LEU A 16 5.79 -0.21 15.01
C LEU A 16 6.36 -1.52 15.58
N LEU A 17 7.19 -1.45 16.62
CA LEU A 17 7.69 -2.61 17.36
C LEU A 17 6.54 -3.36 18.03
N ARG A 18 5.63 -2.64 18.71
CA ARG A 18 4.46 -3.23 19.38
C ARG A 18 3.54 -3.96 18.40
N GLN A 19 3.43 -3.46 17.17
CA GLN A 19 2.67 -4.09 16.09
C GLN A 19 3.43 -5.21 15.37
N GLY A 20 4.72 -5.42 15.67
CA GLY A 20 5.57 -6.40 15.02
C GLY A 20 5.93 -6.07 13.57
N LEU A 21 5.80 -4.81 13.14
CA LEU A 21 6.11 -4.35 11.78
C LEU A 21 7.61 -4.07 11.58
N ILE A 22 8.31 -3.81 12.67
CA ILE A 22 9.77 -3.69 12.71
C ILE A 22 10.32 -4.50 13.88
N GLU A 23 11.60 -4.79 13.84
CA GLU A 23 12.35 -5.44 14.92
C GLU A 23 13.73 -4.78 15.08
N HIS A 24 14.33 -4.91 16.26
CA HIS A 24 15.71 -4.47 16.46
C HIS A 24 16.67 -5.27 15.58
N THR A 25 17.73 -4.63 15.09
CA THR A 25 18.72 -5.28 14.24
C THR A 25 20.14 -4.84 14.60
N THR A 26 21.09 -5.72 14.30
CA THR A 26 22.53 -5.47 14.33
C THR A 26 23.13 -5.51 12.92
N SER A 27 22.29 -5.35 11.89
CA SER A 27 22.70 -5.37 10.48
C SER A 27 23.79 -4.34 10.20
N ASN A 28 24.74 -4.70 9.35
CA ASN A 28 25.72 -3.74 8.82
C ASN A 28 25.12 -2.77 7.79
N TRP A 29 23.85 -2.97 7.41
CA TRP A 29 23.09 -2.12 6.51
C TRP A 29 22.18 -1.21 7.34
N ALA A 30 22.11 0.07 7.00
CA ALA A 30 21.08 0.96 7.51
C ALA A 30 20.90 2.15 6.56
N CYS A 31 19.65 2.43 6.18
CA CYS A 31 19.30 3.68 5.52
C CYS A 31 18.89 4.73 6.57
N PRO A 32 19.29 6.00 6.41
CA PRO A 32 18.86 7.06 7.32
C PRO A 32 17.38 7.37 7.11
N ASP A 33 16.71 7.83 8.16
CA ASP A 33 15.34 8.33 8.10
C ASP A 33 15.28 9.87 8.20
N PHE A 34 14.15 10.42 7.76
CA PHE A 34 13.82 11.83 7.92
C PHE A 34 12.31 12.05 7.94
N TYR A 35 11.88 13.17 8.50
CA TYR A 35 10.48 13.57 8.47
C TYR A 35 10.14 14.44 7.27
N VAL A 36 9.02 14.13 6.63
CA VAL A 36 8.42 14.94 5.57
C VAL A 36 7.11 15.54 6.04
N GLU A 37 6.92 16.83 5.76
CA GLU A 37 5.64 17.52 5.89
C GLU A 37 4.90 17.48 4.56
N LYS A 38 3.85 16.67 4.44
CA LYS A 38 3.01 16.71 3.25
C LYS A 38 2.19 18.01 3.28
N ARG A 39 2.12 18.75 2.17
CA ARG A 39 1.36 20.03 2.08
C ARG A 39 -0.10 19.90 2.54
N SER A 40 -0.76 18.77 2.24
CA SER A 40 -2.12 18.46 2.71
C SER A 40 -2.21 18.09 4.19
N GLU A 41 -1.09 17.69 4.80
CA GLU A 41 -1.01 17.31 6.22
C GLU A 41 -0.42 18.42 7.10
N ARG A 42 0.12 19.49 6.51
CA ARG A 42 0.49 20.72 7.24
C ARG A 42 -0.70 21.28 8.03
N LEU A 43 -1.90 21.24 7.44
CA LEU A 43 -3.15 21.66 8.11
C LEU A 43 -3.57 20.73 9.27
N ARG A 44 -3.05 19.50 9.31
CA ARG A 44 -3.32 18.51 10.37
C ARG A 44 -2.12 18.30 11.31
N GLY A 45 -1.02 19.03 11.11
CA GLY A 45 0.21 18.92 11.90
C GLY A 45 0.91 17.56 11.84
N LYS A 46 0.57 16.68 10.88
CA LYS A 46 1.09 15.31 10.85
C LYS A 46 2.32 15.21 9.96
N LYS A 47 3.49 14.93 10.57
CA LYS A 47 4.72 14.57 9.86
C LYS A 47 4.71 13.07 9.55
N ARG A 48 5.45 12.66 8.52
CA ARG A 48 5.65 11.24 8.19
C ARG A 48 7.11 10.88 8.25
N LEU A 49 7.43 9.81 8.98
CA LEU A 49 8.75 9.18 8.97
C LEU A 49 8.97 8.51 7.61
N VAL A 50 10.03 8.90 6.91
CA VAL A 50 10.41 8.37 5.59
C VAL A 50 11.84 7.87 5.68
N VAL A 51 12.06 6.62 5.26
CA VAL A 51 13.40 6.04 5.15
C VAL A 51 13.96 6.34 3.76
N ASP A 52 15.20 6.85 3.70
CA ASP A 52 15.86 7.12 2.43
C ASP A 52 16.46 5.84 1.82
N TYR A 53 15.63 5.07 1.12
CA TYR A 53 16.08 3.90 0.38
C TYR A 53 16.69 4.24 -0.99
N LYS A 54 16.95 5.50 -1.36
CA LYS A 54 17.57 5.82 -2.66
C LYS A 54 18.88 5.06 -2.91
N PRO A 55 19.81 4.93 -1.95
CA PRO A 55 21.04 4.16 -2.16
C PRO A 55 20.73 2.68 -2.41
N LEU A 56 19.86 2.08 -1.62
CA LEU A 56 19.47 0.67 -1.77
C LEU A 56 18.77 0.43 -3.13
N ASN A 57 17.89 1.35 -3.54
CA ASN A 57 17.15 1.27 -4.80
C ASN A 57 18.06 1.25 -6.04
N HIS A 58 19.29 1.78 -5.95
CA HIS A 58 20.25 1.69 -7.04
C HIS A 58 20.70 0.25 -7.31
N PHE A 59 20.83 -0.57 -6.27
CA PHE A 59 21.33 -1.96 -6.36
C PHE A 59 20.22 -3.00 -6.59
N LEU A 60 18.97 -2.65 -6.27
CA LEU A 60 17.84 -3.54 -6.50
C LEU A 60 17.61 -3.74 -8.01
N LYS A 61 17.29 -4.96 -8.42
CA LYS A 61 16.84 -5.21 -9.79
C LYS A 61 15.45 -4.62 -9.99
N ASP A 62 15.19 -4.10 -11.18
CA ASP A 62 13.85 -3.61 -11.52
C ASP A 62 12.87 -4.79 -11.56
N ASP A 63 11.71 -4.59 -10.92
CA ASP A 63 10.59 -5.52 -11.01
C ASP A 63 9.43 -4.85 -11.74
N LYS A 64 9.23 -5.20 -13.01
CA LYS A 64 8.19 -4.61 -13.86
C LYS A 64 7.01 -5.58 -13.95
N PHE A 65 6.12 -5.54 -12.97
CA PHE A 65 4.82 -6.21 -13.09
C PHE A 65 3.84 -5.33 -13.86
N PRO A 66 3.02 -5.89 -14.78
CA PRO A 66 2.06 -5.11 -15.54
C PRO A 66 1.04 -4.44 -14.64
N LEU A 67 0.89 -3.13 -14.82
CA LEU A 67 -0.22 -2.36 -14.27
C LEU A 67 -1.34 -2.25 -15.32
N PRO A 68 -2.62 -2.16 -14.90
CA PRO A 68 -3.71 -1.90 -15.82
C PRO A 68 -3.45 -0.62 -16.62
N LYS A 69 -3.65 -0.67 -17.93
CA LYS A 69 -3.50 0.52 -18.79
C LYS A 69 -4.78 1.35 -18.72
N ALA A 70 -4.65 2.67 -18.64
CA ALA A 70 -5.81 3.57 -18.64
C ALA A 70 -6.70 3.36 -19.88
N SER A 71 -6.10 3.03 -21.04
CA SER A 71 -6.82 2.75 -22.27
C SER A 71 -7.68 1.48 -22.26
N THR A 72 -7.40 0.52 -21.38
CA THR A 72 -8.20 -0.72 -21.26
C THR A 72 -9.39 -0.55 -20.32
N LEU A 73 -9.38 0.47 -19.45
CA LEU A 73 -10.44 0.69 -18.47
C LEU A 73 -11.83 0.86 -19.10
N PRO A 74 -12.03 1.67 -20.18
CA PRO A 74 -13.35 1.81 -20.79
C PRO A 74 -13.90 0.50 -21.35
N ILE A 75 -13.02 -0.39 -21.82
CA ILE A 75 -13.39 -1.71 -22.38
C ILE A 75 -13.87 -2.62 -21.25
N LEU A 76 -13.10 -2.71 -20.15
CA LEU A 76 -13.43 -3.52 -18.98
C LEU A 76 -14.73 -3.05 -18.30
N LEU A 77 -14.96 -1.74 -18.28
CA LEU A 77 -16.07 -1.12 -17.56
C LEU A 77 -17.32 -0.87 -18.42
N LYS A 78 -17.30 -1.22 -19.71
CA LYS A 78 -18.35 -0.85 -20.68
C LYS A 78 -19.76 -1.26 -20.23
N GLU A 79 -19.90 -2.48 -19.73
CA GLU A 79 -21.19 -3.06 -19.33
C GLU A 79 -21.45 -2.96 -17.82
N SER A 80 -20.53 -2.36 -17.07
CA SER A 80 -20.59 -2.27 -15.62
C SER A 80 -21.46 -1.10 -15.17
N LYS A 81 -22.33 -1.37 -14.19
CA LYS A 81 -23.27 -0.40 -13.60
C LYS A 81 -23.00 -0.17 -12.12
N ILE A 82 -22.50 -1.18 -11.43
CA ILE A 82 -22.22 -1.17 -9.99
C ILE A 82 -20.71 -1.26 -9.77
N PHE A 83 -20.20 -0.40 -8.89
CA PHE A 83 -18.79 -0.31 -8.57
C PHE A 83 -18.59 -0.35 -7.05
N SER A 84 -17.45 -0.89 -6.61
CA SER A 84 -16.99 -0.77 -5.24
C SER A 84 -15.50 -0.53 -5.22
N LYS A 85 -15.11 0.53 -4.53
CA LYS A 85 -13.71 0.88 -4.34
C LYS A 85 -13.25 0.43 -2.96
N PHE A 86 -12.08 -0.19 -2.92
CA PHE A 86 -11.37 -0.57 -1.71
C PHE A 86 -10.02 0.13 -1.71
N ASP A 87 -9.72 0.75 -0.59
CA ASP A 87 -8.44 1.38 -0.32
C ASP A 87 -7.69 0.50 0.69
N LEU A 88 -6.57 -0.07 0.26
CA LEU A 88 -5.67 -0.83 1.13
C LEU A 88 -4.82 0.16 1.94
N LYS A 89 -5.42 0.76 2.97
CA LYS A 89 -4.67 1.61 3.91
C LYS A 89 -3.44 0.87 4.44
N SER A 90 -2.28 1.49 4.30
CA SER A 90 -0.98 0.89 4.67
C SER A 90 -0.75 -0.47 4.01
N GLY A 91 -1.24 -0.66 2.78
CA GLY A 91 -1.27 -1.93 2.06
C GLY A 91 0.06 -2.67 2.11
N PHE A 92 1.18 -1.98 1.85
CA PHE A 92 2.50 -2.59 1.88
C PHE A 92 2.82 -3.31 3.20
N TRP A 93 2.39 -2.80 4.35
CA TRP A 93 2.65 -3.44 5.65
C TRP A 93 1.90 -4.76 5.85
N GLN A 94 0.99 -5.14 4.96
CA GLN A 94 0.32 -6.43 4.98
C GLN A 94 1.17 -7.54 4.35
N LEU A 95 2.22 -7.20 3.60
CA LEU A 95 3.13 -8.18 3.01
C LEU A 95 4.35 -8.37 3.89
N GLY A 96 4.52 -9.59 4.41
CA GLY A 96 5.72 -9.97 5.14
C GLY A 96 6.95 -10.02 4.23
N VAL A 97 8.11 -9.63 4.79
CA VAL A 97 9.41 -9.79 4.16
C VAL A 97 10.07 -11.06 4.70
N ASP A 98 10.66 -11.83 3.80
CA ASP A 98 11.41 -13.03 4.14
C ASP A 98 12.48 -12.71 5.20
N PRO A 99 12.54 -13.44 6.33
CA PRO A 99 13.53 -13.23 7.39
C PRO A 99 14.97 -13.09 6.88
N SER A 100 15.36 -13.80 5.82
CA SER A 100 16.72 -13.72 5.28
C SER A 100 17.03 -12.38 4.60
N GLU A 101 16.00 -11.65 4.14
CA GLU A 101 16.12 -10.41 3.37
C GLU A 101 15.93 -9.14 4.23
N ARG A 102 15.34 -9.26 5.43
CA ARG A 102 15.00 -8.11 6.30
C ARG A 102 16.18 -7.20 6.62
N HIS A 103 17.37 -7.78 6.81
CA HIS A 103 18.58 -7.02 7.14
C HIS A 103 18.95 -5.97 6.08
N LYS A 104 18.55 -6.16 4.81
CA LYS A 104 18.84 -5.26 3.68
C LYS A 104 17.99 -3.99 3.72
N ILE A 105 16.81 -4.10 4.33
CA ILE A 105 15.83 -3.01 4.47
C ILE A 105 15.87 -2.42 5.88
N ALA A 106 17.04 -2.48 6.52
CA ALA A 106 17.27 -1.87 7.81
C ALA A 106 17.34 -0.33 7.69
N PHE A 107 16.89 0.34 8.73
CA PHE A 107 16.95 1.80 8.87
C PHE A 107 17.41 2.19 10.26
N CYS A 108 17.93 3.41 10.40
CA CYS A 108 18.39 3.93 11.68
C CYS A 108 17.77 5.28 11.99
N ILE A 109 17.41 5.46 13.25
CA ILE A 109 17.13 6.75 13.88
C ILE A 109 18.35 7.11 14.77
N PRO A 110 18.49 8.36 15.24
CA PRO A 110 19.53 8.69 16.21
C PRO A 110 19.48 7.76 17.44
N ASN A 111 20.58 7.03 17.66
CA ASN A 111 20.80 6.06 18.74
C ASN A 111 20.01 4.73 18.68
N ALA A 112 19.39 4.38 17.56
CA ALA A 112 18.77 3.06 17.40
C ALA A 112 18.69 2.60 15.94
N GLN A 113 18.72 1.29 15.73
CA GLN A 113 18.61 0.67 14.42
C GLN A 113 17.53 -0.42 14.43
N TYR A 114 16.77 -0.48 13.34
CA TYR A 114 15.65 -1.39 13.15
C TYR A 114 15.69 -2.00 11.76
N GLN A 115 15.04 -3.13 11.59
CA GLN A 115 14.72 -3.69 10.28
C GLN A 115 13.22 -3.94 10.16
N TRP A 116 12.70 -3.80 8.96
CA TRP A 116 11.29 -4.08 8.70
C TRP A 116 11.04 -5.58 8.60
N THR A 117 9.93 -6.03 9.19
CA THR A 117 9.43 -7.40 9.05
C THR A 117 8.41 -7.52 7.92
N VAL A 118 7.89 -6.39 7.47
CA VAL A 118 6.91 -6.21 6.40
C VAL A 118 7.46 -5.30 5.30
N LEU A 119 6.83 -5.25 4.14
CA LEU A 119 7.31 -4.46 3.01
C LEU A 119 7.21 -2.96 3.33
N PRO A 120 8.34 -2.22 3.39
CA PRO A 120 8.31 -0.81 3.74
C PRO A 120 8.03 0.07 2.53
N PHE A 121 7.56 1.28 2.80
CA PHE A 121 7.51 2.36 1.81
C PHE A 121 8.93 2.79 1.40
N GLY A 122 9.06 3.31 0.18
CA GLY A 122 10.31 3.89 -0.33
C GLY A 122 11.19 2.95 -1.14
N LEU A 123 10.95 1.63 -1.10
CA LEU A 123 11.60 0.68 -1.99
C LEU A 123 11.04 0.79 -3.41
N LYS A 124 11.90 0.83 -4.43
CA LYS A 124 11.47 0.94 -5.83
C LYS A 124 10.65 -0.26 -6.31
N VAL A 125 10.90 -1.43 -5.72
CA VAL A 125 10.20 -2.68 -6.09
C VAL A 125 8.90 -2.88 -5.32
N ALA A 126 8.65 -2.14 -4.24
CA ALA A 126 7.49 -2.36 -3.37
C ALA A 126 6.15 -2.29 -4.11
N PRO A 127 5.87 -1.29 -4.99
CA PRO A 127 4.61 -1.25 -5.74
C PRO A 127 4.37 -2.48 -6.60
N SER A 128 5.43 -2.99 -7.24
CA SER A 128 5.36 -4.14 -8.15
C SER A 128 5.12 -5.44 -7.38
N LEU A 129 5.86 -5.66 -6.27
CA LEU A 129 5.66 -6.80 -5.39
C LEU A 129 4.26 -6.79 -4.78
N PHE A 130 3.75 -5.61 -4.41
CA PHE A 130 2.41 -5.47 -3.88
C PHE A 130 1.34 -5.81 -4.91
N GLN A 131 1.44 -5.22 -6.10
CA GLN A 131 0.56 -5.53 -7.22
C GLN A 131 0.54 -7.04 -7.52
N LYS A 132 1.71 -7.69 -7.60
CA LYS A 132 1.82 -9.16 -7.79
C LYS A 132 1.05 -9.94 -6.73
N ALA A 133 1.26 -9.61 -5.47
CA ALA A 133 0.66 -10.33 -4.36
C ALA A 133 -0.87 -10.18 -4.37
N ILE A 134 -1.37 -8.94 -4.54
CA ILE A 134 -2.81 -8.67 -4.58
C ILE A 134 -3.46 -9.28 -5.83
N THR A 135 -2.82 -9.19 -7.00
CA THR A 135 -3.30 -9.86 -8.22
C THR A 135 -3.41 -11.37 -8.03
N LYS A 136 -2.45 -12.01 -7.37
CA LYS A 136 -2.53 -13.45 -7.04
C LYS A 136 -3.61 -13.76 -5.99
N ILE A 137 -3.84 -12.87 -5.03
CA ILE A 137 -4.90 -13.04 -4.02
C ILE A 137 -6.29 -12.93 -4.65
N LEU A 138 -6.45 -12.00 -5.59
CA LEU A 138 -7.72 -11.69 -6.25
C LEU A 138 -7.84 -12.34 -7.64
N GLU A 139 -6.98 -13.31 -7.96
CA GLU A 139 -6.98 -14.04 -9.23
C GLU A 139 -8.39 -14.53 -9.65
N PRO A 140 -9.21 -15.10 -8.74
CA PRO A 140 -10.57 -15.54 -9.09
C PRO A 140 -11.55 -14.40 -9.42
N LEU A 141 -11.17 -13.15 -9.14
CA LEU A 141 -12.03 -11.97 -9.30
C LEU A 141 -11.53 -11.04 -10.41
N LEU A 142 -10.44 -11.36 -11.12
CA LEU A 142 -9.81 -10.43 -12.09
C LEU A 142 -10.72 -10.03 -13.25
N ASP A 143 -11.68 -10.87 -13.64
CA ASP A 143 -12.69 -10.52 -14.66
C ASP A 143 -13.61 -9.38 -14.22
N ASN A 144 -13.72 -9.15 -12.90
CA ASN A 144 -14.57 -8.15 -12.27
C ASN A 144 -13.78 -7.22 -11.34
N ALA A 145 -12.44 -7.19 -11.46
CA ALA A 145 -11.57 -6.41 -10.59
C ALA A 145 -10.49 -5.68 -11.39
N ILE A 146 -10.36 -4.38 -11.14
CA ILE A 146 -9.18 -3.59 -11.52
C ILE A 146 -8.36 -3.38 -10.25
N ILE A 147 -7.09 -3.77 -10.30
CA ILE A 147 -6.15 -3.62 -9.19
C ILE A 147 -5.07 -2.65 -9.63
N TYR A 148 -4.91 -1.56 -8.88
CA TYR A 148 -3.88 -0.56 -9.12
C TYR A 148 -3.19 -0.23 -7.78
N ILE A 149 -2.09 -0.92 -7.50
CA ILE A 149 -1.31 -0.81 -6.27
C ILE A 149 -2.23 -0.92 -5.04
N ASP A 150 -2.55 0.19 -4.38
CA ASP A 150 -3.35 0.23 -3.15
C ASP A 150 -4.86 0.37 -3.42
N ASP A 151 -5.26 0.67 -4.67
CA ASP A 151 -6.65 0.83 -5.08
C ASP A 151 -7.17 -0.45 -5.76
N ILE A 152 -8.25 -1.03 -5.22
CA ILE A 152 -8.99 -2.10 -5.88
C ILE A 152 -10.38 -1.59 -6.24
N ILE A 153 -10.79 -1.80 -7.48
CA ILE A 153 -12.12 -1.49 -7.98
C ILE A 153 -12.77 -2.80 -8.40
N LEU A 154 -13.81 -3.22 -7.68
CA LEU A 154 -14.71 -4.28 -8.13
C LEU A 154 -15.84 -3.68 -8.94
N PHE A 155 -16.24 -4.36 -10.01
CA PHE A 155 -17.30 -3.90 -10.90
C PHE A 155 -18.18 -5.04 -11.41
N SER A 156 -19.46 -4.74 -11.62
CA SER A 156 -20.43 -5.69 -12.16
C SER A 156 -21.59 -4.99 -12.87
N LYS A 157 -22.37 -5.78 -13.62
CA LYS A 157 -23.50 -5.29 -14.44
C LYS A 157 -24.77 -5.02 -13.61
N ASP A 158 -24.94 -5.68 -12.47
CA ASP A 158 -26.13 -5.58 -11.61
C ASP A 158 -25.80 -5.91 -10.14
N MET A 159 -26.69 -5.53 -9.21
CA MET A 159 -26.43 -5.69 -7.77
C MET A 159 -26.33 -7.15 -7.33
N GLU A 160 -27.01 -8.08 -7.99
CA GLU A 160 -27.02 -9.50 -7.62
C GLU A 160 -25.70 -10.18 -7.98
N SER A 161 -25.16 -9.89 -9.16
CA SER A 161 -23.79 -10.29 -9.54
C SER A 161 -22.76 -9.61 -8.66
N HIS A 162 -22.93 -8.33 -8.31
CA HIS A 162 -22.03 -7.60 -7.42
C HIS A 162 -21.89 -8.29 -6.06
N LYS A 163 -23.01 -8.65 -5.42
CA LYS A 163 -23.02 -9.34 -4.12
C LYS A 163 -22.24 -10.66 -4.14
N LYS A 164 -22.23 -11.37 -5.26
CA LYS A 164 -21.48 -12.64 -5.40
C LYS A 164 -19.97 -12.44 -5.32
N LEU A 165 -19.45 -11.27 -5.73
CA LEU A 165 -18.03 -10.93 -5.64
C LEU A 165 -17.53 -10.80 -4.19
N PHE A 166 -18.43 -10.54 -3.24
CA PHE A 166 -18.11 -10.42 -1.82
C PHE A 166 -18.23 -11.74 -1.06
N LYS A 167 -18.59 -12.83 -1.73
CA LYS A 167 -18.55 -14.14 -1.07
C LYS A 167 -17.11 -14.40 -0.64
N PRO A 168 -16.89 -14.84 0.61
CA PRO A 168 -15.55 -14.96 1.16
C PRO A 168 -14.71 -15.87 0.27
N ILE A 169 -13.57 -15.35 -0.17
CA ILE A 169 -12.51 -16.17 -0.76
C ILE A 169 -12.04 -17.13 0.35
N PRO A 170 -12.17 -18.45 0.19
CA PRO A 170 -11.76 -19.39 1.23
C PRO A 170 -10.28 -19.16 1.61
N GLY A 171 -10.01 -18.99 2.91
CA GLY A 171 -8.65 -18.96 3.47
C GLY A 171 -7.91 -17.61 3.51
N LYS A 172 -8.54 -16.47 3.17
CA LYS A 172 -7.88 -15.15 3.25
C LYS A 172 -8.81 -14.10 3.89
N SER A 173 -8.59 -13.80 5.16
CA SER A 173 -9.44 -12.88 5.94
C SER A 173 -8.84 -11.48 6.07
N LYS A 174 -9.73 -10.48 5.94
CA LYS A 174 -9.60 -9.05 6.24
C LYS A 174 -9.06 -8.14 5.12
N LEU A 175 -9.93 -7.85 4.15
CA LEU A 175 -10.06 -6.51 3.58
C LEU A 175 -11.39 -5.91 4.08
N VAL A 176 -11.35 -4.77 4.77
CA VAL A 176 -12.55 -4.03 5.19
C VAL A 176 -12.27 -2.54 5.01
N TRP A 177 -12.98 -1.90 4.08
CA TRP A 177 -13.57 -0.55 4.08
C TRP A 177 -14.31 -0.42 2.74
N TYR A 178 -15.61 -0.10 2.76
CA TYR A 178 -16.48 -0.16 1.57
C TYR A 178 -17.03 1.22 1.21
N HIS A 179 -16.84 1.63 -0.04
CA HIS A 179 -17.70 2.62 -0.70
C HIS A 179 -18.27 2.01 -1.98
N VAL A 180 -19.56 1.70 -1.94
CA VAL A 180 -20.32 1.25 -3.11
C VAL A 180 -20.91 2.48 -3.78
N PHE A 181 -20.67 2.65 -5.08
CA PHE A 181 -21.27 3.72 -5.86
C PHE A 181 -21.76 3.16 -7.20
N ARG A 182 -22.88 3.69 -7.68
CA ARG A 182 -23.42 3.41 -9.00
C ARG A 182 -22.80 4.36 -10.02
N LYS A 183 -22.79 3.97 -11.29
CA LYS A 183 -22.34 4.85 -12.38
C LYS A 183 -23.07 6.21 -12.36
N GLU A 184 -24.35 6.19 -11.99
CA GLU A 184 -25.22 7.37 -11.84
C GLU A 184 -24.78 8.32 -10.71
N ASP A 185 -24.06 7.82 -9.70
CA ASP A 185 -23.62 8.60 -8.54
C ASP A 185 -22.33 9.40 -8.80
N THR A 186 -21.68 9.21 -9.96
CA THR A 186 -20.42 9.89 -10.33
C THR A 186 -20.62 11.14 -11.20
N VAL A 187 -21.86 11.55 -11.44
CA VAL A 187 -22.18 12.79 -12.14
C VAL A 187 -22.27 13.94 -11.13
N SER A 188 -21.14 14.57 -10.83
CA SER A 188 -21.16 15.92 -10.27
C SER A 188 -21.57 16.91 -11.37
N PRO A 189 -22.57 17.77 -11.15
CA PRO A 189 -23.00 18.78 -12.11
C PRO A 189 -22.06 19.98 -12.05
N THR A 190 -21.14 20.08 -13.00
CA THR A 190 -20.50 21.35 -13.42
C THR A 190 -20.27 21.19 -14.91
N GLY A 191 -20.87 21.94 -15.83
CA GLY A 191 -21.43 23.28 -15.79
C GLY A 191 -21.12 23.85 -17.17
N ASN A 192 -22.12 24.48 -17.80
CA ASN A 192 -22.05 25.12 -19.12
C ASN A 192 -20.83 26.03 -19.32
#